data_AF-A0A523UHM1-F1
#
_entry.id   AF-A0A523UHM1-F1
#
_cell.length_a   1.000
_cell.length_b   1.000
_cell.length_c   1.000
_cell.angle_alpha   90.00
_cell.angle_beta   90.00
_cell.angle_gamma   90.00
#
_symmetry.space_group_name_H-M   'P 1'
#
loop_
_entity.id
_entity.type
_entity.pdbx_description
1 polymer ?
#
loop_
_entity_poly.entity_id
_entity_poly.type
_entity_poly.pdbx_seq_one_letter_code
_entity_poly.pdbx_strand_id
1 'polypeptide(L)' 'MPRALELKHRIIKEGGKTMTYSLACRDSGVDCPYVAQGETIYEVLEDAGKHVKAVHGYTDEQLNDPKTLEELKELIKET' A
#
# COMPACT_ATOMS: atom_id res chain seq x y z
N MET A 1 22.41 -16.52 -21.09
CA MET A 1 20.97 -16.67 -20.78
C MET A 1 20.58 -15.55 -19.82
N PRO A 2 19.73 -14.60 -20.23
CA PRO A 2 19.51 -13.31 -19.54
C PRO A 2 18.37 -13.37 -18.51
N ARG A 3 18.44 -12.57 -17.45
CA ARG A 3 17.32 -12.10 -16.58
C ARG A 3 17.90 -11.09 -15.58
N ALA A 4 18.00 -9.79 -15.84
CA ALA A 4 16.91 -8.83 -16.05
C ALA A 4 15.83 -8.89 -14.94
N LEU A 5 16.17 -8.72 -13.66
CA LEU A 5 15.16 -8.36 -12.63
C LEU A 5 15.69 -7.79 -11.29
N GLU A 6 16.81 -7.07 -11.24
CA GLU A 6 17.27 -6.48 -9.95
C GLU A 6 17.57 -4.99 -10.04
N LEU A 7 16.87 -4.29 -10.94
CA LEU A 7 17.00 -2.85 -11.11
C LEU A 7 15.64 -2.19 -11.37
N LYS A 8 14.74 -2.23 -10.38
CA LYS A 8 13.46 -1.50 -10.43
C LYS A 8 13.19 -0.57 -9.23
N HIS A 9 14.22 -0.15 -8.49
CA HIS A 9 14.05 0.84 -7.42
C HIS A 9 15.11 1.95 -7.45
N ARG A 10 15.70 2.23 -8.62
CA ARG A 10 16.68 3.32 -8.79
C ARG A 10 16.48 4.03 -10.12
N ILE A 11 15.33 4.64 -10.34
CA ILE A 11 15.11 5.64 -11.41
C ILE A 11 13.92 6.56 -11.07
N ILE A 12 14.01 7.33 -9.99
CA ILE A 12 13.46 8.70 -9.85
C ILE A 12 13.92 9.28 -8.50
N LYS A 13 15.23 9.53 -8.39
CA LYS A 13 15.73 10.62 -7.55
C LYS A 13 16.04 11.76 -8.51
N GLU A 14 15.81 12.99 -8.06
CA GLU A 14 16.08 14.27 -8.72
C GLU A 14 14.81 15.01 -9.18
N GLY A 15 14.23 15.83 -8.29
CA GLY A 15 13.72 17.14 -8.72
C GLY A 15 12.23 17.47 -8.62
N GLY A 16 11.41 16.77 -7.82
CA GLY A 16 10.04 17.20 -7.54
C GLY A 16 9.53 16.56 -6.26
N LYS A 17 8.79 17.29 -5.41
CA LYS A 17 8.11 16.73 -4.24
C LYS A 17 7.26 15.52 -4.68
N THR A 18 7.76 14.30 -4.48
CA THR A 18 6.97 13.08 -4.65
C THR A 18 6.08 12.96 -3.42
N MET A 19 4.77 13.18 -3.58
CA MET A 19 3.81 12.96 -2.50
C MET A 19 3.78 11.46 -2.23
N THR A 20 4.49 11.02 -1.19
CA THR A 20 4.52 9.61 -0.81
C THR A 20 3.40 9.36 0.18
N TYR A 21 2.53 8.40 -0.13
CA TYR A 21 1.46 7.96 0.76
C TYR A 21 1.88 6.67 1.45
N SER A 22 1.47 6.51 2.71
CA SER A 22 1.71 5.29 3.47
C SER A 22 0.50 4.90 4.30
N LEU A 23 0.28 3.59 4.42
CA LEU A 23 -0.75 2.99 5.27
C LEU A 23 -0.09 1.90 6.11
N ALA A 24 -0.15 2.06 7.43
CA ALA A 24 0.30 1.04 8.35
C ALA A 24 -0.87 0.11 8.70
N CYS A 25 -0.67 -1.20 8.60
CA CYS A 25 -1.73 -2.17 8.89
C CYS A 25 -2.24 -2.06 10.35
N ARG A 26 -1.37 -1.68 11.29
CA ARG A 26 -1.77 -1.30 12.67
C ARG A 26 -2.82 -0.18 12.76
N ASP A 27 -2.81 0.76 11.82
CA ASP A 27 -3.76 1.88 11.79
C ASP A 27 -5.15 1.38 11.38
N SER A 28 -5.20 0.37 10.50
CA SER A 28 -6.43 -0.35 10.11
C SER A 28 -6.96 -1.33 11.17
N GLY A 29 -6.35 -1.38 12.35
CA GLY A 29 -6.81 -2.21 13.48
C GLY A 29 -6.35 -3.67 13.43
N VAL A 30 -5.42 -4.04 12.55
CA VAL A 30 -4.77 -5.36 12.57
C VAL A 30 -3.40 -5.27 13.24
N ASP A 31 -3.07 -6.22 14.12
CA ASP A 31 -1.74 -6.26 14.77
C ASP A 31 -0.69 -6.81 13.77
N CYS A 32 -0.34 -5.98 12.79
CA CYS A 32 0.62 -6.31 11.75
C CYS A 32 1.62 -5.15 11.57
N PRO A 33 2.95 -5.42 11.60
CA PRO A 33 3.97 -4.40 11.42
C PRO A 33 4.16 -3.97 9.96
N TYR A 34 3.39 -4.54 9.02
CA TYR A 34 3.47 -4.18 7.61
C TYR A 34 3.00 -2.75 7.36
N VAL A 35 3.69 -2.07 6.45
CA VAL A 35 3.35 -0.72 6.01
C VAL A 35 3.37 -0.71 4.49
N ALA A 36 2.20 -0.48 3.89
CA ALA A 36 2.05 -0.26 2.48
C ALA A 36 2.47 1.18 2.14
N GLN A 37 3.22 1.36 1.05
CA GLN A 37 3.69 2.67 0.59
C GLN A 37 3.52 2.79 -0.92
N GLY A 38 3.21 3.99 -1.41
CA GLY A 38 3.00 4.25 -2.83
C GLY A 38 3.00 5.75 -3.14
N GLU A 39 3.04 6.09 -4.42
CA GLU A 39 3.01 7.49 -4.87
C GLU A 39 1.56 8.02 -4.90
N THR A 40 0.59 7.10 -4.87
CA THR A 40 -0.84 7.42 -4.82
C THR A 40 -1.57 6.56 -3.79
N ILE A 41 -2.70 7.08 -3.31
CA ILE A 41 -3.65 6.35 -2.45
C ILE A 41 -4.02 5.00 -3.08
N TYR A 42 -4.23 4.94 -4.40
CA TYR A 42 -4.60 3.71 -5.10
C TYR A 42 -3.51 2.63 -5.02
N GLU A 43 -2.24 3.00 -5.19
CA GLU A 43 -1.13 2.05 -5.06
C GLU A 43 -0.99 1.52 -3.64
N VAL A 44 -1.16 2.40 -2.64
CA VAL A 44 -1.14 1.99 -1.24
C VAL A 44 -2.27 1.01 -0.93
N LEU A 45 -3.49 1.27 -1.43
CA LEU A 45 -4.64 0.38 -1.25
C LEU A 45 -4.44 -0.96 -1.97
N GLU A 46 -3.88 -0.96 -3.19
CA GLU A 46 -3.62 -2.19 -3.94
C GLU A 46 -2.58 -3.06 -3.22
N ASP A 47 -1.49 -2.45 -2.73
CA ASP A 47 -0.44 -3.14 -1.98
C ASP A 47 -0.97 -3.69 -0.64
N ALA A 48 -1.68 -2.86 0.13
CA ALA A 48 -2.32 -3.27 1.36
C ALA A 48 -3.32 -4.42 1.12
N GLY A 49 -4.15 -4.33 0.07
CA GLY A 49 -5.12 -5.36 -0.30
C GLY A 49 -4.47 -6.70 -0.64
N LYS A 50 -3.36 -6.69 -1.41
CA LYS A 50 -2.56 -7.90 -1.69
C LYS A 50 -2.00 -8.52 -0.41
N HIS A 51 -1.49 -7.68 0.50
CA HIS A 51 -0.92 -8.12 1.76
C HIS A 51 -1.97 -8.79 2.66
N VAL A 52 -3.07 -8.10 2.94
CA VAL A 52 -4.10 -8.61 3.87
C VAL A 52 -4.85 -9.83 3.31
N LYS A 53 -4.99 -9.95 1.99
CA LYS A 53 -5.51 -11.16 1.35
C LYS A 53 -4.57 -12.35 1.51
N ALA A 54 -3.26 -12.13 1.36
CA ALA A 54 -2.26 -13.20 1.44
C ALA A 54 -1.92 -13.62 2.88
N VAL A 55 -1.82 -12.67 3.80
CA VAL A 55 -1.34 -12.89 5.18
C VAL A 55 -2.49 -13.08 6.16
N HIS A 56 -3.57 -12.32 6.00
CA HIS A 56 -4.71 -12.31 6.92
C HIS A 56 -5.96 -12.98 6.35
N GLY A 57 -5.93 -13.43 5.09
CA GLY A 57 -7.05 -14.14 4.45
C GLY A 57 -8.29 -13.28 4.21
N TYR A 58 -8.14 -11.95 4.16
CA TYR A 58 -9.26 -11.06 3.82
C TYR A 58 -9.75 -11.32 2.41
N THR A 59 -11.07 -11.25 2.22
CA THR A 59 -11.69 -11.38 0.89
C THR A 59 -11.77 -10.03 0.20
N ASP A 60 -11.79 -10.04 -1.13
CA ASP A 60 -11.95 -8.81 -1.92
C ASP A 60 -13.27 -8.10 -1.56
N GLU A 61 -14.30 -8.82 -1.13
CA GLU A 61 -15.59 -8.23 -0.72
C GLU A 61 -15.46 -7.39 0.56
N GLN A 62 -14.67 -7.84 1.54
CA GLN A 62 -14.38 -7.08 2.76
C GLN A 62 -13.51 -5.84 2.48
N LEU A 63 -12.57 -5.97 1.54
CA LEU A 63 -11.64 -4.90 1.16
C LEU A 63 -12.27 -3.87 0.22
N ASN A 64 -13.24 -4.27 -0.60
CA ASN A 64 -14.00 -3.39 -1.49
C ASN A 64 -15.26 -2.81 -0.83
N ASP A 65 -15.53 -3.15 0.42
CA ASP A 65 -16.62 -2.51 1.15
C ASP A 65 -16.37 -0.98 1.21
N PRO A 66 -17.34 -0.15 0.80
CA PRO A 66 -17.14 1.29 0.72
C PRO A 66 -16.74 1.88 2.06
N LYS A 67 -17.27 1.35 3.17
CA LYS A 67 -16.89 1.80 4.51
C LYS A 67 -15.43 1.48 4.81
N THR A 68 -14.97 0.27 4.51
CA THR A 68 -13.57 -0.12 4.67
C THR A 68 -12.65 0.76 3.82
N LEU A 69 -13.03 1.05 2.58
CA LEU A 69 -12.24 1.91 1.68
C LEU A 69 -12.17 3.36 2.16
N GLU A 70 -13.25 3.90 2.73
CA GLU A 70 -13.27 5.24 3.31
C GLU A 70 -12.35 5.31 4.53
N GLU A 71 -12.48 4.38 5.47
CA GLU A 71 -11.61 4.31 6.66
C GLU A 71 -10.14 4.15 6.26
N LEU A 72 -9.82 3.24 5.32
CA LEU A 72 -8.45 3.05 4.84
C LEU A 72 -7.87 4.32 4.21
N LYS A 73 -8.69 5.12 3.50
CA LYS A 73 -8.25 6.41 2.93
C LYS A 73 -7.95 7.45 4.01
N GLU A 74 -8.71 7.46 5.11
CA GLU A 74 -8.45 8.36 6.24
C GLU A 74 -7.18 7.96 7.03
N LEU A 75 -6.86 6.67 7.05
CA LEU A 75 -5.66 6.12 7.68
C LEU A 75 -4.40 6.29 6.81
N ILE A 76 -4.56 6.52 5.50
CA ILE A 76 -3.44 6.81 4.60
C ILE A 76 -2.88 8.20 4.91
N LYS A 77 -1.58 8.25 5.22
CA LYS A 77 -0.87 9.48 5.57
C LYS A 77 0.09 9.87 4.46
N GLU A 78 0.11 11.16 4.14
CA GLU A 78 1.20 11.75 3.34
C GLU A 78 2.50 11.76 4.15
N THR A 79 3.60 11.44 3.49
CA THR A 79 4.95 11.28 4.04
C THR A 79 5.97 12.00 3.18
#